data_AF-M0IXY7-F1
#
_entry.id   AF-M0IXY7-F1
#
_cell.length_a   1.000
_cell.length_b   1.000
_cell.length_c   1.000
_cell.angle_alpha   90.00
_cell.angle_beta   90.00
_cell.angle_gamma   90.00
#
_symmetry.space_group_name_H-M   'P 1'
#
loop_
_entity.id
_entity.type
_entity.pdbx_description
1 polymer ?
#
loop_
_entity_poly.entity_id
_entity_poly.type
_entity_poly.pdbx_seq_one_letter_code
_entity_poly.pdbx_strand_id
1 'polypeptide(L)' 'MFSRQTLVIIGFVLAALPIAYLVEIVTGEFVLSFFALLAVGVFAPSLLNDYLDSREGGQNGV' A
#
# COMPACT_ATOMS: atom_id res chain seq x y z
N MET A 1 7.66 6.31 -19.75
CA MET A 1 7.71 4.97 -19.13
C MET A 1 7.31 5.12 -17.68
N PHE A 2 6.25 4.47 -17.22
CA PHE A 2 5.95 4.39 -15.78
C PHE A 2 6.80 3.27 -15.18
N SER A 3 7.50 3.56 -14.08
CA SER A 3 8.15 2.50 -13.31
C SER A 3 7.06 1.53 -12.81
N ARG A 4 7.35 0.21 -12.80
CA ARG A 4 6.45 -0.79 -12.21
C ARG A 4 6.05 -0.42 -10.78
N GLN A 5 6.99 0.16 -10.04
CA GLN A 5 6.82 0.67 -8.68
C GLN A 5 5.74 1.76 -8.61
N THR A 6 5.76 2.70 -9.55
CA THR A 6 4.74 3.75 -9.65
C THR A 6 3.35 3.17 -9.91
N LEU A 7 3.23 2.17 -10.80
CA LEU A 7 1.96 1.49 -11.06
C LEU A 7 1.42 0.75 -9.84
N VAL A 8 2.30 0.09 -9.09
CA VAL A 8 1.93 -0.62 -7.86
C VAL A 8 1.46 0.36 -6.79
N ILE A 9 2.19 1.45 -6.55
CA ILE A 9 1.81 2.49 -5.59
C ILE A 9 0.44 3.08 -5.95
N ILE A 10 0.23 3.42 -7.22
CA ILE A 10 -1.06 3.93 -7.70
C ILE A 10 -2.18 2.91 -7.45
N GLY A 11 -1.92 1.61 -7.69
CA GLY A 11 -2.87 0.54 -7.41
C GLY A 11 -3.29 0.49 -5.94
N PHE A 12 -2.34 0.58 -5.01
CA PHE A 12 -2.62 0.63 -3.57
C PHE A 12 -3.42 1.88 -3.17
N VAL A 13 -3.06 3.06 -3.71
CA VAL A 13 -3.78 4.31 -3.44
C VAL A 13 -5.22 4.23 -3.93
N LEU A 14 -5.44 3.69 -5.13
CA LEU A 14 -6.80 3.51 -5.68
C LEU A 14 -7.61 2.48 -4.89
N ALA A 15 -6.97 1.44 -4.35
CA ALA A 15 -7.61 0.42 -3.53
C ALA A 15 -7.90 0.88 -2.09
N ALA A 16 -7.20 1.90 -1.57
CA ALA A 16 -7.33 2.34 -0.19
C ALA A 16 -8.75 2.86 0.14
N LEU A 17 -9.35 3.65 -0.75
CA LEU A 17 -10.70 4.18 -0.57
C LEU A 17 -11.79 3.10 -0.51
N PRO A 18 -11.90 2.17 -1.48
CA PRO A 18 -12.90 1.11 -1.41
C PRO A 18 -12.67 0.16 -0.23
N ILE A 19 -11.42 -0.10 0.17
CA ILE A 19 -11.15 -0.93 1.36
C ILE A 19 -11.58 -0.22 2.64
N ALA A 20 -11.25 1.07 2.79
CA ALA A 20 -11.69 1.85 3.95
C ALA A 20 -13.22 1.88 4.05
N TYR A 21 -13.90 2.11 2.93
CA TYR A 21 -15.37 2.08 2.86
C TYR A 21 -15.95 0.72 3.26
N LEU A 22 -15.36 -0.39 2.78
CA LEU A 22 -15.77 -1.73 3.18
C LEU A 22 -15.58 -1.98 4.68
N VAL A 23 -14.46 -1.52 5.25
CA VAL A 23 -14.20 -1.63 6.69
C VAL A 23 -15.24 -0.84 7.48
N GLU A 24 -15.61 0.36 7.03
CA GLU A 24 -16.64 1.16 7.69
C GLU A 24 -18.02 0.48 7.63
N ILE A 25 -18.40 -0.07 6.47
CA ILE A 25 -19.66 -0.81 6.32
C ILE A 25 -19.74 -1.99 7.29
N VAL A 26 -18.64 -2.76 7.40
CA VAL A 26 -18.63 -4.01 8.17
C VAL A 26 -18.55 -3.75 9.67
N THR A 27 -17.81 -2.72 10.09
CA THR A 27 -17.55 -2.44 11.51
C THR A 27 -18.44 -1.35 12.09
N GLY A 28 -18.97 -0.45 11.26
CA GLY A 28 -19.65 0.78 11.69
C GLY A 28 -18.72 1.85 12.28
N GLU A 29 -17.40 1.60 12.29
CA GLU A 29 -16.42 2.42 13.01
C GLU A 29 -15.54 3.21 12.03
N PHE A 30 -15.70 4.54 12.03
CA PHE A 30 -14.87 5.45 11.22
C PHE A 30 -13.38 5.37 11.57
N VAL A 31 -13.05 5.14 12.84
CA VAL A 31 -11.65 5.04 13.28
C VAL A 31 -10.95 3.85 12.61
N LEU A 32 -11.65 2.71 12.50
CA LEU A 32 -11.12 1.52 11.85
C LEU A 32 -11.01 1.70 10.33
N SER A 33 -11.96 2.40 9.70
CA SER A 33 -11.88 2.72 8.27
C SER A 33 -10.71 3.67 7.96
N PHE A 34 -10.46 4.65 8.83
CA PHE A 34 -9.31 5.53 8.74
C PHE A 34 -7.99 4.75 8.86
N PHE A 35 -7.87 3.83 9.81
CA PHE A 35 -6.68 2.98 9.93
C PHE A 35 -6.50 2.06 8.72
N ALA A 36 -7.58 1.52 8.16
CA ALA A 36 -7.51 0.74 6.94
C ALA A 36 -7.01 1.57 5.75
N LEU A 37 -7.45 2.83 5.64
CA LEU A 37 -6.99 3.77 4.62
C LEU A 37 -5.48 4.03 4.75
N LEU A 38 -4.99 4.27 5.96
CA LEU A 38 -3.54 4.44 6.22
C LEU A 38 -2.75 3.16 5.95
N ALA A 39 -3.26 2.01 6.36
CA ALA A 39 -2.60 0.73 6.18
C ALA A 39 -2.42 0.40 4.69
N VAL A 40 -3.48 0.58 3.90
CA VAL A 40 -3.47 0.23 2.47
C VAL A 40 -2.81 1.32 1.63
N GLY A 41 -3.08 2.59 1.90
CA GLY A 41 -2.60 3.71 1.09
C GLY A 41 -1.17 4.12 1.37
N VAL A 42 -0.64 3.82 2.57
CA VAL A 42 0.68 4.27 3.01
C VAL A 42 1.56 3.10 3.41
N PHE A 43 1.18 2.33 4.43
CA PHE A 43 2.07 1.31 4.99
C PHE A 43 2.36 0.16 4.01
N ALA A 44 1.33 -0.38 3.37
CA ALA A 44 1.50 -1.47 2.41
C ALA A 44 2.44 -1.12 1.24
N PRO A 45 2.25 0.02 0.52
CA PRO A 45 3.17 0.39 -0.55
C PRO A 45 4.57 0.72 -0.03
N SER A 46 4.74 1.33 1.15
CA SER A 46 6.06 1.57 1.74
C SER A 46 6.80 0.27 2.08
N LEU A 47 6.14 -0.68 2.74
CA LEU A 47 6.75 -1.97 3.06
C LEU A 47 7.10 -2.77 1.81
N LEU A 48 6.23 -2.70 0.79
CA LEU A 48 6.49 -3.35 -0.48
C LEU A 48 7.68 -2.70 -1.22
N ASN A 49 7.79 -1.37 -1.14
CA ASN A 49 8.91 -0.62 -1.69
C ASN A 49 10.23 -1.05 -1.03
N ASP A 50 10.27 -1.07 0.30
CA ASP A 50 11.46 -1.44 1.07
C ASP A 50 11.85 -2.91 0.85
N TYR A 51 10.86 -3.80 0.69
CA TYR A 51 11.09 -5.22 0.38
C TYR A 51 11.69 -5.41 -1.02
N LEU A 52 11.20 -4.67 -2.01
CA LEU A 52 11.74 -4.72 -3.38
C LEU A 52 13.16 -4.15 -3.43
N ASP A 53 13.39 -3.01 -2.77
CA ASP A 53 14.71 -2.37 -2.69
C ASP A 53 15.75 -3.29 -2.01
N SER A 54 15.37 -3.94 -0.91
CA SER A 54 16.22 -4.93 -0.22
C SER A 54 16.59 -6.14 -1.08
N ARG A 55 15.69 -6.56 -1.98
CA ARG A 55 15.92 -7.68 -2.91
C ARG A 55 16.77 -7.31 -4.12
N GLU A 56 16.66 -6.07 -4.60
CA GLU A 56 17.48 -5.56 -5.71
C GLU A 56 18.89 -5.19 -5.24
N GLY A 57 19.05 -4.63 -4.04
CA GLY A 57 20.35 -4.29 -3.44
C GLY A 57 21.25 -5.50 -3.13
N GLY A 58 20.68 -6.69 -2.92
CA GLY A 58 21.44 -7.93 -2.70
C GLY A 58 22.05 -8.54 -3.98
N GLN A 59 21.62 -8.10 -5.17
CA GLN A 59 22.07 -8.66 -6.46
C GLN A 59 23.20 -7.86 -7.12
N ASN A 60 23.49 -6.64 -6.64
CA ASN A 60 24.56 -5.77 -7.15
C ASN A 60 25.72 -5.60 -6.14
N GLY A 61 25.83 -6.51 -5.17
CA GLY A 61 26.78 -6.44 -4.04
C GLY A 61 28.05 -7.30 -4.17
N VAL A 62 28.36 -7.87 -5.35
CA VAL A 62 29.64 -8.52 -5.70
C VAL A 62 29.91 -8.40 -7.20
#